data_AF-A0A6N4XMT6-F1
#
_entry.id   AF-A0A6N4XMT6-F1
#
_cell.length_a   1.000
_cell.length_b   1.000
_cell.length_c   1.000
_cell.angle_alpha   90.00
_cell.angle_beta   90.00
_cell.angle_gamma   90.00
#
_symmetry.space_group_name_H-M   'P 1'
#
loop_
_entity.id
_entity.type
_entity.pdbx_description
1 polymer ?
#
loop_
_entity_poly.entity_id
_entity_poly.type
_entity_poly.pdbx_seq_one_letter_code
_entity_poly.pdbx_strand_id
1 'polypeptide(L)'
;MMSEDSCCHDGKHFVVRKGKVQCSQGNQFPQFNVTSHQKHYWNDDEGTSDYVAVTEDDLQFIPSGPSFGHCKLKPSSGGYLPCTFAPVDKWQKTYEKVKVMGKSCVTEISELFCTTGGKITIKDHGQTASMNVQNIKNADPKEQYYINPFLDYKEFQEEQDDEVEVCE
;
A
#
# COMPACT_ATOMS: atom_id res chain seq x y z
N MET A 1 12.89 26.13 8.13
CA MET A 1 12.31 25.23 9.15
C MET A 1 12.14 23.89 8.45
N MET A 2 13.03 22.93 8.70
CA MET A 2 12.88 21.58 8.17
C MET A 2 11.83 20.88 9.03
N SER A 3 10.66 20.58 8.45
CA SER A 3 9.60 19.85 9.16
C SER A 3 10.16 18.51 9.65
N GLU A 4 10.17 18.34 10.97
CA GLU A 4 10.69 17.17 11.69
C GLU A 4 10.01 15.87 11.25
N ASP A 5 8.80 15.96 10.70
CA ASP A 5 8.08 14.82 10.13
C ASP A 5 8.79 14.20 8.92
N SER A 6 9.61 14.95 8.18
CA SER A 6 10.19 14.37 6.97
C SER A 6 11.31 13.35 7.19
N CYS A 7 11.92 13.29 8.39
CA CYS A 7 12.90 12.24 8.69
C CYS A 7 12.25 10.94 9.14
N CYS A 8 11.03 10.97 9.71
CA CYS A 8 10.40 9.78 10.27
C CYS A 8 9.84 8.83 9.20
N HIS A 9 9.68 9.33 7.96
CA HIS A 9 9.27 8.56 6.79
C HIS A 9 10.45 8.02 5.96
N ASP A 10 11.70 8.25 6.36
CA ASP A 10 12.85 7.72 5.62
C ASP A 10 12.86 6.19 5.66
N GLY A 11 13.04 5.57 4.49
CA GLY A 11 12.93 4.13 4.30
C GLY A 11 11.52 3.54 4.52
N LYS A 12 10.45 4.35 4.49
CA LYS A 12 9.06 3.89 4.58
C LYS A 12 8.38 3.89 3.22
N HIS A 13 7.60 2.85 2.97
CA HIS A 13 6.85 2.72 1.72
C HIS A 13 5.52 3.47 1.80
N PHE A 14 5.09 3.99 0.65
CA PHE A 14 3.72 4.46 0.47
C PHE A 14 2.75 3.29 0.38
N VAL A 15 1.49 3.51 0.69
CA VAL A 15 0.49 2.44 0.71
C VAL A 15 -0.40 2.52 -0.53
N VAL A 16 -0.56 1.41 -1.25
CA VAL A 16 -1.49 1.30 -2.39
C VAL A 16 -2.81 0.64 -1.97
N ARG A 17 -3.82 0.69 -2.83
CA ARG A 17 -5.16 0.12 -2.58
C ARG A 17 -5.12 -1.34 -2.13
N LYS A 18 -4.25 -2.16 -2.72
CA LYS A 18 -4.05 -3.58 -2.38
C LYS A 18 -3.46 -3.80 -0.98
N GLY A 19 -2.89 -2.76 -0.38
CA GLY A 19 -2.36 -2.77 0.98
C GLY A 19 -3.42 -3.20 2.00
N LYS A 20 -2.96 -3.77 3.11
CA LYS A 20 -3.83 -4.29 4.18
C LYS A 20 -3.66 -3.48 5.44
N VAL A 21 -4.77 -3.25 6.13
CA VAL A 21 -4.79 -2.57 7.43
C VAL A 21 -5.14 -3.52 8.55
N GLN A 22 -4.79 -3.16 9.77
CA GLN A 22 -5.10 -3.92 10.96
C GLN A 22 -5.65 -3.00 12.04
N CYS A 23 -6.77 -3.40 12.65
CA CYS A 23 -7.28 -2.77 13.87
C CYS A 23 -6.74 -3.51 15.10
N SER A 24 -6.32 -2.79 16.13
CA SER A 24 -5.82 -3.36 17.39
C SER A 24 -6.87 -4.20 18.15
N GLN A 25 -8.15 -4.00 17.83
CA GLN A 25 -9.29 -4.66 18.47
C GLN A 25 -10.04 -5.62 17.54
N GLY A 26 -9.63 -5.70 16.27
CA GLY A 26 -10.23 -6.54 15.24
C GLY A 26 -9.45 -7.83 15.02
N ASN A 27 -9.99 -8.71 14.16
CA ASN A 27 -9.36 -9.98 13.79
C ASN A 27 -9.30 -10.23 12.27
N GLN A 28 -9.68 -9.24 11.47
CA GLN A 28 -9.55 -9.27 10.01
C GLN A 28 -8.67 -8.13 9.50
N PHE A 29 -8.13 -8.31 8.29
CA PHE A 29 -7.17 -7.40 7.65
C PHE A 29 -7.72 -6.93 6.29
N PRO A 30 -8.61 -5.94 6.27
CA PRO A 30 -9.25 -5.49 5.04
C PRO A 30 -8.27 -4.67 4.19
N GLN A 31 -8.63 -4.49 2.91
CA GLN A 31 -7.92 -3.63 1.96
C GLN A 31 -8.51 -2.23 1.92
N PHE A 32 -7.80 -1.28 1.33
CA PHE A 32 -8.30 0.07 1.13
C PHE A 32 -9.36 0.14 0.03
N ASN A 33 -10.35 1.00 0.22
CA ASN A 33 -11.22 1.47 -0.85
C ASN A 33 -10.81 2.90 -1.21
N VAL A 34 -9.91 3.04 -2.19
CA VAL A 34 -9.47 4.36 -2.64
C VAL A 34 -10.58 5.01 -3.47
N THR A 35 -11.10 6.12 -2.95
CA THR A 35 -12.18 6.91 -3.58
C THR A 35 -11.76 8.35 -3.83
N SER A 36 -10.63 8.77 -3.26
CA SER A 36 -10.07 10.12 -3.39
C SER A 36 -9.66 10.49 -4.82
N HIS A 37 -9.20 9.52 -5.61
CA HIS A 37 -8.79 9.68 -7.00
C HIS A 37 -8.71 8.32 -7.74
N GLN A 38 -8.42 8.37 -9.04
CA GLN A 38 -8.26 7.19 -9.90
C GLN A 38 -7.01 7.25 -10.80
N LYS A 39 -6.05 8.15 -10.54
CA LYS A 39 -5.00 8.47 -11.54
C LYS A 39 -3.56 8.20 -11.13
N HIS A 40 -3.25 8.16 -9.83
CA HIS A 40 -1.87 7.97 -9.38
C HIS A 40 -1.67 6.54 -8.93
N TYR A 41 -0.88 5.81 -9.71
CA TYR A 41 -0.53 4.41 -9.51
C TYR A 41 0.95 4.31 -9.13
N TRP A 42 1.27 3.44 -8.18
CA TRP A 42 2.65 3.16 -7.75
C TRP A 42 3.05 1.75 -8.12
N ASN A 43 4.18 1.60 -8.81
CA ASN A 43 4.75 0.33 -9.27
C ASN A 43 3.80 -0.48 -10.16
N ASP A 44 3.10 0.21 -11.06
CA ASP A 44 2.18 -0.42 -12.01
C ASP A 44 2.28 0.23 -13.39
N ASP A 45 2.67 -0.58 -14.37
CA ASP A 45 2.78 -0.18 -15.77
C ASP A 45 1.43 -0.29 -16.50
N GLU A 46 0.51 -1.13 -16.00
CA GLU A 46 -0.79 -1.40 -16.64
C GLU A 46 -1.93 -0.48 -16.14
N GLY A 47 -1.71 0.27 -15.05
CA GLY A 47 -2.71 1.19 -14.48
C GLY A 47 -3.91 0.50 -13.83
N THR A 48 -3.72 -0.71 -13.33
CA THR A 48 -4.68 -1.48 -12.55
C THR A 48 -5.06 -0.77 -11.26
N SER A 49 -6.34 -0.83 -10.91
CA SER A 49 -6.89 -0.09 -9.75
C SER A 49 -6.31 -0.51 -8.38
N ASP A 50 -5.53 -1.58 -8.33
CA ASP A 50 -4.94 -2.16 -7.12
C ASP A 50 -3.72 -1.40 -6.63
N TYR A 51 -3.03 -0.70 -7.53
CA TYR A 51 -1.82 0.06 -7.23
C TYR A 51 -2.07 1.56 -7.07
N VAL A 52 -3.34 1.97 -7.01
CA VAL A 52 -3.72 3.36 -6.78
C VAL A 52 -3.23 3.79 -5.39
N ALA A 53 -2.59 4.95 -5.33
CA ALA A 53 -2.11 5.59 -4.11
C ALA A 53 -3.24 5.80 -3.09
N VAL A 54 -2.96 5.53 -1.81
CA VAL A 54 -3.87 5.83 -0.70
C VAL A 54 -3.55 7.21 -0.13
N THR A 55 -4.58 8.03 0.05
CA THR A 55 -4.48 9.38 0.61
C THR A 55 -5.11 9.48 2.00
N GLU A 56 -4.84 10.61 2.67
CA GLU A 56 -5.40 10.91 4.00
C GLU A 56 -6.94 10.87 4.09
N ASP A 57 -7.63 11.03 2.96
CA ASP A 57 -9.10 11.03 2.86
C ASP A 57 -9.70 9.63 2.60
N ASP A 58 -8.88 8.61 2.33
CA ASP A 58 -9.37 7.27 2.01
C ASP A 58 -9.67 6.49 3.30
N LEU A 59 -10.90 6.68 3.78
CA LEU A 59 -11.39 6.17 5.08
C LEU A 59 -12.31 4.95 4.95
N GLN A 60 -12.40 4.36 3.76
CA GLN A 60 -13.24 3.20 3.50
C GLN A 60 -12.38 1.97 3.23
N PHE A 61 -12.91 0.80 3.60
CA PHE A 61 -12.21 -0.47 3.48
C PHE A 61 -13.07 -1.51 2.77
N ILE A 62 -12.41 -2.51 2.15
CA ILE A 62 -13.04 -3.63 1.47
C ILE A 62 -12.78 -4.89 2.31
N PRO A 63 -13.83 -5.63 2.73
CA PRO A 63 -15.26 -5.40 2.48
C PRO A 63 -15.85 -4.24 3.31
N SER A 64 -16.91 -3.58 2.79
CA SER A 64 -17.56 -2.39 3.40
C SER A 64 -18.37 -2.66 4.68
N GLY A 65 -18.56 -3.93 5.05
CA GLY A 65 -19.30 -4.35 6.24
C GLY A 65 -18.41 -4.38 7.50
N PRO A 66 -18.34 -5.51 8.23
CA PRO A 66 -17.43 -5.64 9.36
C PRO A 66 -15.99 -5.76 8.87
N SER A 67 -15.41 -4.68 8.36
CA SER A 67 -14.11 -4.69 7.67
C SER A 67 -13.00 -5.30 8.53
N PHE A 68 -13.09 -5.13 9.86
CA PHE A 68 -12.15 -5.70 10.83
C PHE A 68 -12.68 -6.94 11.57
N GLY A 69 -13.76 -7.57 11.09
CA GLY A 69 -14.36 -8.77 11.68
C GLY A 69 -15.09 -8.48 12.98
N HIS A 70 -14.67 -9.09 14.08
CA HIS A 70 -15.29 -8.91 15.41
C HIS A 70 -14.52 -7.91 16.25
N CYS A 71 -15.21 -7.04 16.98
CA CYS A 71 -14.58 -5.99 17.77
C CYS A 71 -14.55 -6.32 19.27
N LYS A 72 -13.34 -6.43 19.85
CA LYS A 72 -13.14 -6.70 21.28
C LYS A 72 -13.77 -5.66 22.22
N LEU A 73 -13.95 -4.43 21.73
CA LEU A 73 -14.58 -3.34 22.48
C LEU A 73 -16.12 -3.38 22.46
N LYS A 74 -16.71 -4.36 21.78
CA LYS A 74 -18.16 -4.58 21.72
C LYS A 74 -18.53 -5.96 22.25
N PRO A 75 -18.42 -6.20 23.58
CA PRO A 75 -18.80 -7.48 24.16
C PRO A 75 -20.31 -7.74 24.06
N SER A 76 -20.67 -9.02 23.95
CA SER A 76 -22.03 -9.54 23.94
C SER A 76 -22.08 -10.85 24.71
N SER A 77 -23.27 -11.31 25.09
CA SER A 77 -23.49 -12.52 25.92
C SER A 77 -22.87 -13.80 25.33
N GLY A 78 -22.59 -13.83 24.02
CA GLY A 78 -21.97 -14.97 23.32
C GLY A 78 -20.59 -14.68 22.69
N GLY A 79 -19.95 -13.56 23.02
CA GLY A 79 -18.65 -13.19 22.45
C GLY A 79 -18.55 -11.71 22.13
N TYR A 80 -18.18 -11.37 20.90
CA TYR A 80 -18.02 -9.99 20.45
C TYR A 80 -18.96 -9.70 19.28
N LEU A 81 -19.45 -8.47 19.18
CA LEU A 81 -20.25 -8.05 18.04
C LEU A 81 -19.38 -7.75 16.82
N PRO A 82 -19.94 -7.84 15.60
CA PRO A 82 -19.27 -7.40 14.39
C PRO A 82 -18.79 -5.94 14.50
N CYS A 83 -17.64 -5.66 13.90
CA CYS A 83 -17.06 -4.33 13.86
C CYS A 83 -17.98 -3.39 13.07
N THR A 84 -18.29 -2.23 13.65
CA THR A 84 -18.95 -1.12 12.95
C THR A 84 -17.97 0.04 12.90
N PHE A 85 -16.92 -0.13 12.11
CA PHE A 85 -15.86 0.87 12.02
C PHE A 85 -16.44 2.23 11.59
N ALA A 86 -16.02 3.28 12.30
CA ALA A 86 -16.26 4.66 11.91
C ALA A 86 -15.01 5.47 12.27
N PRO A 87 -14.42 6.21 11.32
CA PRO A 87 -13.22 7.02 11.57
C PRO A 87 -13.53 8.20 12.50
N VAL A 88 -12.58 8.55 13.36
CA VAL A 88 -12.63 9.79 14.17
C VAL A 88 -12.27 11.01 13.34
N ASP A 89 -11.24 10.87 12.51
CA ASP A 89 -10.69 11.93 11.66
C ASP A 89 -10.00 11.27 10.44
N LYS A 90 -9.28 12.06 9.65
CA LYS A 90 -8.39 11.61 8.58
C LYS A 90 -7.20 10.80 9.10
N TRP A 91 -6.47 10.16 8.18
CA TRP A 91 -5.20 9.51 8.53
C TRP A 91 -4.21 10.51 9.10
N GLN A 92 -3.54 10.10 10.17
CA GLN A 92 -2.47 10.86 10.82
C GLN A 92 -1.10 10.29 10.46
N LYS A 93 -0.04 11.09 10.66
CA LYS A 93 1.34 10.74 10.28
C LYS A 93 1.42 10.36 8.79
N THR A 94 0.80 11.17 7.95
CA THR A 94 0.90 11.06 6.48
C THR A 94 2.09 11.86 5.98
N TYR A 95 2.60 11.53 4.81
CA TYR A 95 3.75 12.23 4.26
C TYR A 95 3.31 13.46 3.47
N GLU A 96 3.44 14.65 4.07
CA GLU A 96 2.92 15.90 3.50
C GLU A 96 3.67 16.39 2.25
N LYS A 97 4.91 15.91 2.03
CA LYS A 97 5.74 16.34 0.90
C LYS A 97 5.27 15.75 -0.44
N VAL A 98 4.67 14.56 -0.42
CA VAL A 98 4.13 13.91 -1.61
C VAL A 98 2.62 14.00 -1.53
N LYS A 99 2.03 14.72 -2.48
CA LYS A 99 0.60 14.95 -2.54
C LYS A 99 0.02 14.43 -3.84
N VAL A 100 -1.08 13.70 -3.72
CA VAL A 100 -1.91 13.32 -4.85
C VAL A 100 -3.17 14.18 -4.84
N MET A 101 -3.41 14.92 -5.92
CA MET A 101 -4.57 15.83 -6.03
C MET A 101 -4.67 16.81 -4.83
N GLY A 102 -3.53 17.22 -4.27
CA GLY A 102 -3.45 18.10 -3.11
C GLY A 102 -3.60 17.42 -1.74
N LYS A 103 -3.78 16.10 -1.70
CA LYS A 103 -3.95 15.30 -0.48
C LYS A 103 -2.68 14.54 -0.13
N SER A 104 -2.35 14.47 1.14
CA SER A 104 -1.14 13.81 1.64
C SER A 104 -1.25 12.29 1.54
N CYS A 105 -0.14 11.65 1.19
CA CYS A 105 -0.09 10.21 0.98
C CYS A 105 0.09 9.44 2.29
N VAL A 106 -0.58 8.29 2.39
CA VAL A 106 -0.46 7.35 3.50
C VAL A 106 0.81 6.52 3.33
N THR A 107 1.50 6.29 4.45
CA THR A 107 2.73 5.47 4.53
C THR A 107 2.59 4.41 5.63
N GLU A 108 3.55 3.51 5.74
CA GLU A 108 3.53 2.43 6.75
C GLU A 108 3.39 2.90 8.20
N ILE A 109 3.83 4.11 8.52
CA ILE A 109 3.74 4.67 9.88
C ILE A 109 2.44 5.43 10.12
N SER A 110 1.60 5.58 9.10
CA SER A 110 0.36 6.31 9.20
C SER A 110 -0.65 5.54 10.06
N GLU A 111 -1.44 6.29 10.81
CA GLU A 111 -2.36 5.76 11.80
C GLU A 111 -3.75 6.37 11.63
N LEU A 112 -4.78 5.57 11.91
CA LEU A 112 -6.17 6.00 11.90
C LEU A 112 -6.87 5.54 13.18
N PHE A 113 -7.79 6.36 13.69
CA PHE A 113 -8.53 6.05 14.91
C PHE A 113 -10.01 5.80 14.62
N CYS A 114 -10.56 4.78 15.27
CA CYS A 114 -11.98 4.46 15.23
C CYS A 114 -12.70 5.11 16.42
N THR A 115 -13.91 5.62 16.22
CA THR A 115 -14.75 6.24 17.28
C THR A 115 -15.06 5.29 18.43
N THR A 116 -15.02 3.97 18.18
CA THR A 116 -15.16 2.95 19.23
C THR A 116 -13.92 2.85 20.13
N GLY A 117 -12.78 3.43 19.74
CA GLY A 117 -11.51 3.42 20.50
C GLY A 117 -10.44 2.47 19.94
N GLY A 118 -10.67 1.86 18.78
CA GLY A 118 -9.67 1.03 18.11
C GLY A 118 -8.62 1.86 17.37
N LYS A 119 -7.36 1.44 17.43
CA LYS A 119 -6.27 2.02 16.62
C LYS A 119 -6.07 1.17 15.36
N ILE A 120 -6.02 1.81 14.21
CA ILE A 120 -5.79 1.18 12.91
C ILE A 120 -4.39 1.55 12.42
N THR A 121 -3.63 0.54 12.04
CA THR A 121 -2.27 0.67 11.51
C THR A 121 -2.15 -0.06 10.18
N ILE A 122 -1.14 0.30 9.40
CA ILE A 122 -0.79 -0.42 8.18
C ILE A 122 -0.17 -1.77 8.57
N LYS A 123 -0.64 -2.83 7.93
CA LYS A 123 -0.07 -4.19 8.07
C LYS A 123 0.82 -4.54 6.89
N ASP A 124 0.39 -4.13 5.70
CA ASP A 124 1.05 -4.40 4.43
C ASP A 124 0.84 -3.19 3.52
N HIS A 125 1.91 -2.65 2.95
CA HIS A 125 1.83 -1.49 2.06
C HIS A 125 1.25 -1.84 0.68
N GLY A 126 1.22 -3.13 0.31
CA GLY A 126 0.59 -3.64 -0.91
C GLY A 126 1.36 -3.40 -2.21
N GLN A 127 2.54 -2.77 -2.13
CA GLN A 127 3.42 -2.62 -3.27
C GLN A 127 4.17 -3.93 -3.51
N THR A 128 4.33 -4.32 -4.76
CA THR A 128 5.18 -5.46 -5.13
C THR A 128 6.54 -4.92 -5.56
N ALA A 129 7.63 -5.50 -5.05
CA ALA A 129 8.95 -5.32 -5.65
C ALA A 129 9.08 -6.28 -6.84
N SER A 130 8.30 -6.05 -7.90
CA SER A 130 8.55 -6.72 -9.18
C SER A 130 9.64 -5.95 -9.91
N MET A 131 10.59 -6.68 -10.48
CA MET A 131 11.45 -6.10 -11.49
C MET A 131 10.58 -5.74 -12.68
N ASN A 132 10.41 -4.45 -12.95
CA ASN A 132 9.85 -4.00 -14.22
C ASN A 132 10.84 -4.39 -15.33
N VAL A 133 10.34 -4.68 -16.53
CA VAL A 133 11.13 -4.85 -17.76
C VAL A 133 12.20 -3.76 -17.87
N GLN A 134 11.87 -2.51 -17.57
CA GLN A 134 12.85 -1.41 -17.57
C GLN A 134 14.00 -1.60 -16.57
N ASN A 135 13.73 -2.17 -15.40
CA ASN A 135 14.79 -2.49 -14.43
C ASN A 135 15.67 -3.64 -14.93
N ILE A 136 15.08 -4.58 -15.67
CA ILE A 136 15.81 -5.68 -16.30
C ILE A 136 16.72 -5.14 -17.41
N LYS A 137 16.21 -4.28 -18.30
CA LYS A 137 17.00 -3.66 -19.39
C LYS A 137 18.14 -2.77 -18.87
N ASN A 138 17.90 -2.02 -17.80
CA ASN A 138 18.88 -1.06 -17.27
C ASN A 138 19.94 -1.70 -16.35
N ALA A 139 19.76 -2.94 -15.90
CA ALA A 139 20.72 -3.61 -15.04
C ALA A 139 21.99 -4.03 -15.82
N ASP A 140 23.17 -3.82 -15.23
CA ASP A 140 24.44 -4.24 -15.84
C ASP A 140 24.56 -5.78 -15.81
N PRO A 141 24.64 -6.46 -16.98
CA PRO A 141 24.76 -7.90 -17.04
C PRO A 141 25.99 -8.45 -16.31
N LYS A 142 27.08 -7.68 -16.22
CA LYS A 142 28.28 -8.10 -15.49
C LYS A 142 28.04 -8.15 -14.00
N GLU A 143 27.35 -7.16 -13.45
CA GLU A 143 27.01 -7.13 -12.02
C GLU A 143 26.06 -8.28 -11.68
N GLN A 144 25.06 -8.52 -12.53
CA GLN A 144 24.12 -9.62 -12.36
C GLN A 144 24.80 -10.99 -12.45
N TYR A 145 25.79 -11.14 -13.34
CA TYR A 145 26.61 -12.36 -13.40
C TYR A 145 27.38 -12.63 -12.10
N TYR A 146 27.89 -11.60 -11.42
CA TYR A 146 28.55 -11.77 -10.12
C TYR A 146 27.58 -12.15 -9.00
N ILE A 147 26.33 -11.68 -9.06
CA ILE A 147 25.28 -11.97 -8.07
C ILE A 147 24.70 -13.38 -8.30
N ASN A 148 24.40 -13.72 -9.56
CA ASN A 148 23.80 -14.98 -9.96
C ASN A 148 24.48 -15.55 -11.22
N PRO A 149 25.62 -16.25 -11.07
CA PRO A 149 26.40 -16.76 -12.20
C PRO A 149 25.71 -17.86 -13.03
N PHE A 150 24.59 -18.40 -12.52
CA PHE A 150 23.83 -19.46 -13.19
C PHE A 150 22.74 -18.95 -14.12
N LEU A 151 22.49 -17.63 -14.10
CA LEU A 151 21.56 -16.97 -15.01
C LEU A 151 22.38 -16.23 -16.07
N ASP A 152 22.20 -16.56 -17.35
CA ASP A 152 22.69 -15.70 -18.42
C ASP A 152 21.77 -14.49 -18.52
N TYR A 153 22.20 -13.40 -17.87
CA TYR A 153 21.39 -12.19 -17.78
C TYR A 153 21.18 -11.50 -19.13
N LYS A 154 22.07 -11.72 -20.10
CA LYS A 154 21.90 -11.13 -21.43
C LYS A 154 20.80 -11.83 -22.22
N GLU A 155 20.82 -13.16 -22.21
CA GLU A 155 19.76 -13.97 -22.82
C GLU A 155 18.41 -13.63 -22.18
N PHE A 156 18.37 -13.48 -20.85
CA PHE A 156 17.17 -13.07 -20.13
C PHE A 156 16.67 -11.64 -20.48
N GLN A 157 17.58 -10.71 -20.81
CA GLN A 157 17.20 -9.38 -21.29
C GLN A 157 16.59 -9.43 -22.69
N GLU A 158 17.17 -10.24 -23.58
CA GLU A 158 16.70 -10.42 -24.96
C GLU A 158 15.30 -11.07 -25.00
N GLU A 159 15.03 -12.09 -24.19
CA GLU A 159 13.70 -12.72 -24.07
C GLU A 159 12.60 -11.72 -23.66
N GLN A 160 12.93 -10.78 -22.77
CA GLN A 160 12.00 -9.75 -22.29
C GLN A 160 11.77 -8.65 -23.33
N ASP A 161 12.70 -8.42 -24.25
CA ASP A 161 12.55 -7.48 -25.36
C ASP A 161 11.58 -8.04 -26.42
N ASP A 162 11.71 -9.33 -26.73
CA ASP A 162 10.85 -10.02 -27.70
C ASP A 162 9.39 -10.14 -27.22
N GLU A 163 9.14 -10.33 -25.92
CA GLU A 163 7.77 -10.38 -25.37
C GLU A 163 7.03 -9.03 -25.46
N VAL A 164 7.76 -7.91 -25.45
CA VAL A 164 7.17 -6.56 -25.55
C VAL A 164 6.82 -6.21 -27.00
N GLU A 165 7.64 -6.60 -27.98
CA GLU A 165 7.34 -6.37 -29.41
C GLU A 165 6.11 -7.16 -29.91
N VAL A 166 5.76 -8.28 -29.25
CA VAL A 166 4.58 -9.09 -29.62
C VAL A 166 3.27 -8.51 -29.05
N CYS A 167 3.34 -7.59 -28.08
CA CYS A 167 2.19 -7.02 -27.39
C CYS A 167 1.81 -5.59 -27.82
N GLU A 168 2.47 -5.01 -28.84
CA GLU A 168 2.12 -3.70 -29.45
C GLU A 168 1.11 -3.78 -30.61
#